data_AF-A0A838DV51-F1
#
_entry.id   AF-A0A838DV51-F1
#
_cell.length_a   1.000
_cell.length_b   1.000
_cell.length_c   1.000
_cell.angle_alpha   90.00
_cell.angle_beta   90.00
_cell.angle_gamma   90.00
#
_symmetry.space_group_name_H-M   'P 1'
#
loop_
_entity.id
_entity.type
_entity.pdbx_description
1 polymer ?
#
loop_
_entity_poly.entity_id
_entity_poly.type
_entity_poly.pdbx_seq_one_letter_code
_entity_poly.pdbx_strand_id
1 'polypeptide(L)' 'ATVSPRQRDLVTMMQASSLIGSPETIRRRLAEYEEAGVQELIVWFPEAAKLEPLRVFAREFMQR' A
#
# COMPACT_ATOMS: atom_id res chain seq x y z
N ALA A 1 -1.36 -11.34 -23.93
CA ALA A 1 -0.03 -11.82 -23.54
C ALA A 1 -0.20 -12.81 -22.39
N THR A 2 0.32 -14.02 -22.50
CA THR A 2 0.20 -15.05 -21.44
C THR A 2 1.18 -14.72 -20.32
N VAL A 3 0.66 -14.42 -19.12
CA VAL A 3 1.49 -14.06 -17.97
C VAL A 3 2.25 -15.30 -17.48
N SER A 4 3.59 -15.22 -17.44
CA SER A 4 4.42 -16.31 -16.96
C SER A 4 4.16 -16.62 -15.47
N PRO A 5 4.40 -17.85 -14.99
CA PRO A 5 4.22 -18.20 -13.57
C PRO A 5 4.94 -17.24 -12.62
N ARG A 6 6.21 -16.90 -12.91
CA ARG A 6 7.00 -15.96 -12.11
C ARG A 6 6.39 -14.57 -12.02
N GLN A 7 5.76 -14.09 -13.11
CA GLN A 7 5.07 -12.80 -13.10
C GLN A 7 3.79 -12.85 -12.27
N ARG A 8 3.10 -14.00 -12.23
CA ARG A 8 1.95 -14.19 -11.32
C ARG A 8 2.39 -14.16 -9.86
N ASP A 9 3.46 -14.88 -9.51
CA ASP A 9 3.99 -14.90 -8.14
C ASP A 9 4.38 -13.50 -7.65
N LEU A 10 5.03 -12.71 -8.53
CA LEU A 10 5.38 -11.32 -8.23
C LEU A 10 4.13 -10.47 -7.97
N VAL A 11 3.09 -10.60 -8.81
CA VAL A 11 1.82 -9.88 -8.62
C VAL A 11 1.15 -10.29 -7.31
N THR A 12 1.13 -11.58 -6.98
CA THR A 12 0.56 -12.08 -5.73
C THR A 12 1.30 -11.53 -4.51
N MET A 13 2.64 -11.53 -4.53
CA MET A 13 3.44 -10.91 -3.47
C MET A 13 3.14 -9.42 -3.35
N MET A 14 3.12 -8.70 -4.47
CA MET A 14 2.80 -7.27 -4.46
C MET A 14 1.40 -7.02 -3.90
N GLN A 15 0.38 -7.79 -4.27
CA GLN A 15 -0.97 -7.64 -3.75
C GLN A 15 -1.04 -7.90 -2.23
N ALA A 16 -0.27 -8.87 -1.73
CA ALA A 16 -0.21 -9.19 -0.31
C ALA A 16 0.44 -8.08 0.52
N SER A 17 1.46 -7.40 -0.04
CA SER A 17 2.21 -6.34 0.67
C SER A 17 1.74 -4.91 0.35
N SER A 18 0.80 -4.71 -0.58
CA SER A 18 0.39 -3.37 -1.01
C SER A 18 -0.78 -2.83 -0.19
N LEU A 19 -0.75 -1.53 0.09
CA LEU A 19 -1.87 -0.77 0.66
C LEU A 19 -2.73 -0.19 -0.48
N ILE A 20 -3.65 -0.98 -1.02
CA ILE A 20 -4.52 -0.59 -2.14
C ILE A 20 -5.98 -0.63 -1.71
N GLY A 21 -6.72 0.45 -1.96
CA GLY A 21 -8.16 0.51 -1.71
C GLY A 21 -8.65 1.92 -1.36
N SER A 22 -9.86 2.00 -0.81
CA SER A 22 -10.38 3.23 -0.22
C SER A 22 -9.59 3.64 1.03
N PRO A 23 -9.66 4.91 1.47
CA PRO A 23 -9.01 5.34 2.71
C PRO A 23 -9.39 4.47 3.91
N GLU A 24 -10.67 4.10 4.04
CA GLU A 24 -11.15 3.19 5.10
C GLU A 24 -10.49 1.80 5.04
N THR A 25 -10.35 1.24 3.84
CA THR A 25 -9.70 -0.06 3.65
C THR A 25 -8.25 -0.02 4.08
N ILE A 26 -7.55 1.07 3.74
CA ILE A 26 -6.15 1.26 4.12
C ILE A 26 -6.03 1.47 5.63
N ARG A 27 -6.90 2.26 6.27
CA ARG A 27 -6.90 2.44 7.74
C ARG A 27 -7.04 1.11 8.49
N ARG A 28 -7.95 0.25 8.04
CA ARG A 28 -8.10 -1.09 8.63
C ARG A 28 -6.82 -1.92 8.54
N ARG A 29 -6.16 -1.93 7.36
CA ARG A 29 -4.89 -2.65 7.20
C ARG A 29 -3.77 -2.08 8.05
N LEU A 30 -3.70 -0.75 8.20
CA LEU A 30 -2.73 -0.11 9.08
C LEU A 30 -2.95 -0.55 10.54
N ALA A 31 -4.20 -0.58 11.01
CA ALA A 31 -4.54 -1.07 12.36
C ALA A 31 -4.15 -2.54 12.55
N GLU A 32 -4.40 -3.41 11.55
CA GLU A 32 -3.96 -4.81 11.58
C GLU A 32 -2.43 -4.94 11.72
N TYR A 33 -1.66 -4.05 11.09
CA TYR A 33 -0.20 -4.01 11.24
C TYR A 33 0.23 -3.53 12.63
N GLU A 34 -0.42 -2.49 13.16
CA GLU A 34 -0.17 -2.00 14.52
C GLU A 34 -0.47 -3.06 15.58
N GLU A 35 -1.60 -3.78 15.45
CA GLU A 35 -1.97 -4.90 16.33
C GLU A 35 -0.96 -6.06 16.26
N ALA A 36 -0.34 -6.28 15.10
CA ALA A 36 0.76 -7.23 14.93
C ALA A 36 2.12 -6.73 15.46
N GLY A 37 2.18 -5.52 16.03
CA GLY A 37 3.38 -4.93 16.63
C GLY A 37 4.29 -4.20 15.63
N VAL A 38 3.81 -3.93 14.41
CA VAL A 38 4.55 -3.14 13.43
C VAL A 38 4.55 -1.67 13.87
N GLN A 39 5.74 -1.08 13.97
CA GLN A 39 5.90 0.33 14.37
C GLN A 39 6.38 1.25 13.24
N GLU A 40 6.88 0.67 12.15
CA GLU A 40 7.38 1.41 11.00
C GLU A 40 6.91 0.78 9.70
N LEU A 41 6.51 1.61 8.75
CA LEU A 41 6.07 1.20 7.42
C LEU A 41 6.78 2.03 6.36
N ILE A 42 7.39 1.34 5.39
CA ILE A 42 7.95 1.98 4.19
C ILE A 42 6.87 1.93 3.11
N VAL A 43 6.33 3.10 2.76
CA VAL A 43 5.31 3.23 1.72
C VAL A 43 5.97 3.64 0.40
N TRP A 44 5.87 2.78 -0.60
CA TRP A 44 6.35 3.06 -1.95
C TRP A 44 5.20 3.51 -2.86
N PHE A 45 5.38 4.65 -3.51
CA PHE A 45 4.48 5.15 -4.55
C PHE A 45 5.11 4.87 -5.93
N PRO A 46 4.55 3.93 -6.72
CA PRO A 46 5.22 3.41 -7.93
C PRO A 46 5.52 4.47 -9.00
N GLU A 47 4.73 5.53 -9.05
CA GLU A 47 4.81 6.55 -10.08
C GLU A 47 5.21 7.90 -9.48
N ALA A 48 6.51 8.07 -9.22
CA ALA A 48 7.06 9.25 -8.53
C ALA A 48 6.79 10.59 -9.21
N ALA A 49 6.50 10.59 -10.52
CA ALA A 49 6.12 11.80 -11.25
C ALA A 49 4.71 12.32 -10.88
N LYS A 50 3.86 11.45 -10.30
CA LYS A 50 2.52 11.80 -9.82
C LYS A 50 2.56 12.00 -8.31
N LEU A 51 2.44 13.26 -7.89
CA LEU A 51 2.41 13.61 -6.47
C LEU A 51 1.04 13.43 -5.82
N GLU A 52 -0.02 13.22 -6.60
CA GLU A 52 -1.38 13.12 -6.08
C GLU A 52 -1.56 11.99 -5.05
N PRO A 53 -1.06 10.75 -5.26
CA PRO A 53 -1.15 9.69 -4.26
C PRO A 53 -0.45 10.05 -2.95
N LEU A 54 0.71 10.71 -3.02
CA LEU A 54 1.44 11.18 -1.84
C LEU A 54 0.64 12.26 -1.08
N ARG A 55 0.04 13.21 -1.81
CA ARG A 55 -0.79 14.28 -1.23
C ARG A 55 -2.05 13.72 -0.56
N VAL A 56 -2.74 12.80 -1.24
CA VAL A 56 -3.90 12.10 -0.67
C VAL A 56 -3.48 11.34 0.58
N PHE A 57 -2.38 10.59 0.54
CA PHE A 57 -1.90 9.86 1.71
C PHE A 57 -1.59 10.79 2.88
N ALA A 58 -0.87 11.90 2.66
CA ALA A 58 -0.59 12.86 3.71
C ALA A 58 -1.87 13.48 4.30
N ARG A 59 -2.85 13.82 3.46
CA ARG A 59 -4.12 14.39 3.92
C ARG A 59 -4.95 13.40 4.74
N GLU A 60 -5.07 12.16 4.27
CA GLU A 60 -6.00 11.17 4.84
C GLU A 60 -5.43 10.43 6.06
N PHE A 61 -4.11 10.39 6.23
CA PHE A 61 -3.43 9.53 7.22
C PHE A 61 -2.38 10.23 8.09
N MET A 62 -1.90 11.43 7.73
CA MET A 62 -0.84 12.12 8.50
C MET A 62 -1.33 13.36 9.23
N GLN A 63 -2.57 13.79 9.00
CA GLN A 63 -3.18 14.88 9.75
C GLN A 63 -3.69 14.34 11.09
N ARG A 64 -3.33 15.02 12.19
CA ARG A 64 -3.79 14.72 13.55
C ARG A 64 -5.21 15.17 13.79
#